data_AF-A0A922LS10-F1
#
_entry.id   AF-A0A922LS10-F1
#
_cell.length_a   1.000
_cell.length_b   1.000
_cell.length_c   1.000
_cell.angle_alpha   90.00
_cell.angle_beta   90.00
_cell.angle_gamma   90.00
#
_symmetry.space_group_name_H-M   'P 1'
#
loop_
_entity.id
_entity.type
_entity.pdbx_description
1 polymer ?
#
loop_
_entity_poly.entity_id
_entity_poly.type
_entity_poly.pdbx_seq_one_letter_code
_entity_poly.pdbx_strand_id
1 'polypeptide(L)'
;MYLNRTLQNKIIVNGTCEQKRQDLTVSWSPNVDFLDWKLIFVFGEDSERYDLESIGITYTVDKGNEIDANTDRGLFTIPVGGYYECANHLHRELFVDDNDNIKINIYFLNSSMEAFRLENRSEFMGLGECTNIKLL
;
A
#
# COMPACT_ATOMS: atom_id res chain seq x y z
N MET A 1 -0.62 4.86 -10.33
CA MET A 1 -1.34 3.89 -9.48
C MET A 1 -2.83 4.15 -9.56
N TYR A 2 -3.69 3.13 -9.40
CA TYR A 2 -5.14 3.23 -9.62
C TYR A 2 -5.92 2.47 -8.52
N LEU A 3 -6.95 3.09 -7.97
CA LEU A 3 -7.88 2.48 -7.00
C LEU A 3 -9.28 2.44 -7.62
N ASN A 4 -9.82 1.24 -7.85
CA ASN A 4 -11.06 1.06 -8.62
C ASN A 4 -12.34 1.19 -7.77
N ARG A 5 -12.32 0.76 -6.49
CA ARG A 5 -13.52 0.70 -5.63
C ARG A 5 -13.21 0.91 -4.16
N THR A 6 -14.19 1.46 -3.44
CA THR A 6 -14.17 1.69 -2.00
C THR A 6 -15.58 1.64 -1.41
N LEU A 7 -15.71 1.23 -0.14
CA LEU A 7 -16.94 1.31 0.64
C LEU A 7 -17.16 2.70 1.28
N GLN A 8 -16.17 3.58 1.20
CA GLN A 8 -16.21 4.94 1.73
C GLN A 8 -16.55 5.93 0.62
N ASN A 9 -17.51 6.82 0.89
CA ASN A 9 -18.05 7.74 -0.12
C ASN A 9 -17.05 8.85 -0.54
N LYS A 10 -15.93 9.02 0.17
CA LYS A 10 -14.92 10.03 -0.11
C LYS A 10 -13.52 9.47 0.15
N ILE A 11 -12.95 8.82 -0.86
CA ILE A 11 -11.53 8.48 -0.87
C ILE A 11 -10.78 9.46 -1.77
N ILE A 12 -9.69 9.99 -1.26
CA ILE A 12 -8.71 10.78 -2.01
C ILE A 12 -7.50 9.89 -2.25
N VAL A 13 -7.07 9.78 -3.50
CA VAL A 13 -5.88 9.03 -3.88
C VAL A 13 -4.86 10.00 -4.45
N ASN A 14 -3.72 10.10 -3.79
CA ASN A 14 -2.58 10.89 -4.21
C ASN A 14 -1.37 9.98 -4.35
N GLY A 15 -0.39 10.38 -5.15
CA GLY A 15 0.85 9.63 -5.24
C GLY A 15 1.97 10.47 -5.82
N THR A 16 3.17 10.05 -5.51
CA THR A 16 4.41 10.68 -5.95
C THR A 16 5.20 9.64 -6.72
N CYS A 17 5.74 10.03 -7.88
CA CYS A 17 6.41 9.14 -8.81
C CYS A 17 7.82 9.67 -9.10
N GLU A 18 8.76 9.40 -8.20
CA GLU A 18 10.17 9.68 -8.43
C GLU A 18 10.86 8.46 -9.05
N GLN A 19 12.06 8.68 -9.59
CA GLN A 19 12.77 7.66 -10.36
C GLN A 19 13.09 6.40 -9.53
N LYS A 20 13.40 6.54 -8.24
CA LYS A 20 13.78 5.41 -7.38
C LYS A 20 12.79 5.13 -6.25
N ARG A 21 11.78 5.99 -6.10
CA ARG A 21 10.82 5.94 -5.02
C ARG A 21 9.46 6.37 -5.52
N GLN A 22 8.44 5.56 -5.24
CA GLN A 22 7.07 5.92 -5.53
C GLN A 22 6.23 5.73 -4.27
N ASP A 23 5.27 6.62 -4.07
CA ASP A 23 4.31 6.47 -2.99
C ASP A 23 2.87 6.57 -3.49
N LEU A 24 2.00 5.83 -2.80
CA LEU A 24 0.57 5.96 -2.89
C LEU A 24 0.03 6.32 -1.53
N THR A 25 -0.69 7.42 -1.48
CA THR A 25 -1.50 7.83 -0.35
C THR A 25 -2.97 7.63 -0.67
N VAL A 26 -3.67 6.87 0.16
CA VAL A 26 -5.12 6.71 0.15
C VAL A 26 -5.66 7.34 1.43
N SER A 27 -6.44 8.40 1.30
CA SER A 27 -7.01 9.14 2.44
C SER A 27 -8.53 9.08 2.44
N TRP A 28 -9.13 8.95 3.62
CA TRP A 28 -10.59 8.95 3.78
C TRP A 28 -10.98 9.39 5.18
N SER A 29 -12.13 10.04 5.32
CA SER A 29 -12.73 10.32 6.63
C SER A 29 -13.78 9.24 6.92
N PRO A 30 -13.65 8.43 7.98
CA PRO A 30 -14.61 7.38 8.29
C PRO A 30 -15.98 7.92 8.73
N ASN A 31 -16.03 9.18 9.18
CA ASN A 31 -17.26 9.90 9.49
C ASN A 31 -17.04 11.41 9.33
N VAL A 32 -18.11 12.19 9.23
CA VAL A 32 -18.05 13.66 9.03
C VAL A 32 -17.39 14.39 10.21
N ASP A 33 -17.43 13.80 11.40
CA ASP A 33 -16.90 14.36 12.64
C ASP A 33 -15.46 13.91 12.98
N PHE A 34 -14.88 13.01 12.18
CA PHE A 34 -13.55 12.46 12.41
C PHE A 34 -12.55 12.94 11.36
N LEU A 35 -11.31 13.14 11.80
CA LEU A 35 -10.19 13.55 10.96
C LEU A 35 -9.78 12.43 9.99
N ASP A 36 -9.09 12.83 8.92
CA ASP A 36 -8.75 11.98 7.79
C ASP A 36 -7.80 10.86 8.19
N TRP A 37 -8.18 9.63 7.89
CA TRP A 37 -7.29 8.47 7.92
C TRP A 37 -6.47 8.48 6.64
N LYS A 38 -5.22 8.02 6.74
CA LYS A 38 -4.28 7.99 5.63
C LYS A 38 -3.58 6.64 5.62
N LEU A 39 -3.66 5.93 4.51
CA LEU A 39 -2.89 4.72 4.24
C LEU A 39 -1.83 5.04 3.18
N ILE A 40 -0.57 4.74 3.48
CA ILE A 40 0.57 5.05 2.63
C ILE A 40 1.25 3.74 2.23
N PHE A 41 1.53 3.60 0.94
CA PHE A 41 2.35 2.53 0.38
C PHE A 41 3.61 3.15 -0.17
N VAL A 42 4.77 2.61 0.22
CA VAL A 42 6.08 3.11 -0.25
C VAL A 42 6.76 2.02 -1.05
N PHE A 43 7.11 2.36 -2.29
CA PHE A 43 7.83 1.48 -3.19
C PHE A 43 9.22 2.01 -3.46
N GLY A 44 10.22 1.12 -3.42
CA GLY A 44 11.61 1.41 -3.76
C GLY A 44 12.07 0.52 -4.92
N GLU A 45 12.82 1.08 -5.87
CA GLU A 45 13.38 0.34 -7.00
C GLU A 45 14.89 0.12 -6.83
N ASP A 46 15.34 -1.13 -7.01
CA ASP A 46 16.68 -1.43 -7.50
C ASP A 46 16.57 -1.79 -8.99
N SER A 47 17.58 -1.47 -9.81
CA SER A 47 17.50 -1.40 -11.29
C SER A 47 16.74 -2.49 -12.07
N GLU A 48 16.49 -3.66 -11.48
CA GLU A 48 15.77 -4.78 -12.10
C GLU A 48 14.43 -5.12 -11.40
N ARG A 49 14.20 -4.64 -10.18
CA ARG A 49 13.04 -4.98 -9.35
C ARG A 49 12.68 -3.85 -8.38
N TYR A 50 11.42 -3.81 -7.98
CA TYR A 50 10.95 -2.91 -6.94
C TYR A 50 10.29 -3.67 -5.80
N ASP A 51 10.42 -3.12 -4.61
CA ASP A 51 9.85 -3.64 -3.38
C ASP A 51 8.70 -2.75 -2.94
N LEU A 52 7.66 -3.34 -2.34
CA LEU A 52 6.82 -2.60 -1.41
C LEU A 52 7.56 -2.56 -0.06
N GLU A 53 8.28 -1.47 0.17
CA GLU A 53 9.16 -1.27 1.33
C GLU A 53 8.37 -1.15 2.63
N SER A 54 7.25 -0.43 2.60
CA SER A 54 6.41 -0.25 3.77
C SER A 54 4.95 0.05 3.45
N ILE A 55 4.08 -0.31 4.39
CA ILE A 55 2.72 0.20 4.51
C ILE A 55 2.63 0.97 5.82
N GLY A 56 2.19 2.22 5.76
CA GLY A 56 1.91 3.05 6.93
C GLY A 56 0.44 3.41 7.01
N ILE A 57 -0.11 3.52 8.20
CA ILE A 57 -1.41 4.11 8.47
C ILE A 57 -1.27 5.23 9.49
N THR A 58 -1.85 6.37 9.19
CA THR A 58 -2.02 7.50 10.10
C THR A 58 -3.52 7.66 10.33
N TYR A 59 -3.95 7.68 11.60
CA TYR A 59 -5.36 7.93 11.94
C TYR A 59 -5.46 8.71 13.25
N THR A 60 -6.49 9.54 13.36
CA THR A 60 -6.74 10.30 14.57
C THR A 60 -7.80 9.64 15.43
N VAL A 61 -7.53 9.52 16.73
CA VAL A 61 -8.51 9.06 17.74
C VAL A 61 -9.20 10.23 18.43
N ASP A 62 -10.34 9.96 19.08
CA ASP A 62 -11.08 10.94 19.87
C ASP A 62 -10.14 11.72 20.79
N LYS A 63 -10.18 13.06 20.68
CA LYS A 63 -9.30 14.09 21.30
C LYS A 63 -8.18 14.64 20.41
N GLY A 64 -8.09 14.24 19.15
CA GLY A 64 -7.17 14.87 18.18
C GLY A 64 -5.75 14.32 18.23
N ASN A 65 -5.52 13.19 18.92
CA ASN A 65 -4.22 12.53 18.93
C ASN A 65 -4.08 11.70 17.65
N GLU A 66 -3.07 12.04 16.85
CA GLU A 66 -2.65 11.26 15.69
C GLU A 66 -1.89 10.01 16.14
N ILE A 67 -2.21 8.88 15.52
CA ILE A 67 -1.54 7.60 15.72
C ILE A 67 -0.97 7.18 14.36
N ASP A 68 0.33 6.96 14.35
CA ASP A 68 1.06 6.39 13.23
C ASP A 68 1.38 4.93 13.52
N ALA A 69 1.16 4.08 12.53
CA ALA A 69 1.62 2.70 12.56
C ALA A 69 2.20 2.30 11.21
N ASN A 70 3.23 1.47 11.22
CA ASN A 70 3.93 1.05 10.01
C ASN A 70 4.33 -0.43 10.07
N THR A 71 4.61 -1.01 8.90
CA THR A 71 5.21 -2.34 8.80
C THR A 71 6.70 -2.28 9.11
N ASP A 72 7.24 -3.30 9.77
CA ASP A 72 8.64 -3.36 10.19
C ASP A 72 9.62 -3.76 9.08
N ARG A 73 9.13 -4.30 7.96
CA ARG A 73 9.96 -4.86 6.86
C ARG A 73 9.28 -4.76 5.49
N GLY A 74 10.10 -4.85 4.43
CA GLY A 74 9.65 -4.98 3.04
C GLY A 74 8.75 -6.20 2.84
N LEU A 75 7.67 -6.02 2.08
CA LEU A 75 6.52 -6.93 2.08
C LEU A 75 6.51 -7.93 0.94
N PHE A 76 6.98 -7.51 -0.24
CA PHE A 76 7.19 -8.33 -1.43
C PHE A 76 8.04 -7.58 -2.45
N THR A 77 8.63 -8.34 -3.36
CA THR A 77 9.51 -7.89 -4.44
C THR A 77 8.90 -8.23 -5.80
N ILE A 78 8.96 -7.32 -6.76
CA ILE A 78 8.37 -7.45 -8.10
C ILE A 78 9.40 -6.98 -9.15
N PRO A 79 9.61 -7.71 -10.26
CA PRO A 79 10.45 -7.20 -11.35
C PRO A 79 9.91 -5.89 -11.94
N VAL A 80 10.78 -4.97 -12.36
CA VAL A 80 10.36 -3.74 -13.05
C VAL A 80 9.55 -4.08 -14.30
N GLY A 81 8.42 -3.39 -14.50
CA GLY A 81 7.45 -3.70 -15.56
C GLY A 81 6.49 -4.85 -15.25
N GLY A 82 6.66 -5.53 -14.11
CA GLY A 82 5.71 -6.49 -13.56
C GLY A 82 4.75 -5.87 -12.55
N TYR A 83 3.82 -6.68 -12.05
CA TYR A 83 2.85 -6.29 -11.03
C TYR A 83 2.65 -7.41 -10.01
N TYR A 84 2.19 -7.06 -8.81
CA TYR A 84 1.79 -8.01 -7.79
C TYR A 84 0.32 -8.33 -7.88
N GLU A 85 -0.01 -9.62 -7.83
CA GLU A 85 -1.38 -10.11 -7.76
C GLU A 85 -1.56 -11.01 -6.55
N CYS A 86 -2.50 -10.65 -5.68
CA CYS A 86 -2.91 -11.49 -4.56
C CYS A 86 -4.33 -11.97 -4.79
N ALA A 87 -4.46 -13.20 -5.27
CA ALA A 87 -5.75 -13.88 -5.40
C ALA A 87 -6.33 -14.38 -4.06
N ASN A 88 -5.54 -14.31 -2.97
CA ASN A 88 -5.91 -14.74 -1.63
C ASN A 88 -5.83 -13.56 -0.64
N HIS A 89 -6.19 -13.81 0.63
CA HIS A 89 -6.11 -12.79 1.67
C HIS A 89 -4.65 -12.53 2.08
N LEU A 90 -4.15 -11.30 1.88
CA LEU A 90 -2.87 -10.87 2.43
C LEU A 90 -3.12 -10.19 3.78
N HIS A 91 -2.57 -10.75 4.85
CA HIS A 91 -2.59 -10.15 6.18
C HIS A 91 -1.25 -9.47 6.47
N ARG A 92 -1.29 -8.25 7.04
CA ARG A 92 -0.14 -7.53 7.55
C ARG A 92 -0.43 -6.93 8.92
N GLU A 93 0.55 -7.05 9.81
CA GLU A 93 0.57 -6.35 11.09
C GLU A 93 1.36 -5.05 10.92
N LEU A 94 0.79 -3.95 11.42
CA LEU A 94 1.44 -2.66 11.55
C LEU A 94 1.63 -2.38 13.04
N PHE A 95 2.80 -1.85 13.38
CA PHE A 95 3.21 -1.54 14.74
C PHE A 95 3.05 -0.05 14.97
N VAL A 96 2.42 0.31 16.08
CA VAL A 96 2.24 1.72 16.45
C VAL A 96 3.55 2.27 16.99
N ASP A 97 3.95 3.43 16.49
CA ASP A 97 5.15 4.11 16.97
C ASP A 97 5.03 4.40 18.48
N ASP A 98 6.09 4.11 19.22
CA ASP A 98 6.17 4.25 20.68
C ASP A 98 5.13 3.44 21.49
N ASN A 99 4.46 2.43 20.90
CA ASN A 99 3.53 1.56 21.61
C ASN A 99 3.43 0.12 21.06
N ASP A 100 4.36 -0.73 21.49
CA ASP A 100 4.43 -2.16 21.10
C ASP A 100 3.20 -2.99 21.52
N ASN A 101 2.35 -2.48 22.41
CA ASN A 101 1.14 -3.19 22.85
C ASN A 101 -0.03 -3.04 21.89
N ILE A 102 0.05 -2.11 20.93
CA ILE A 102 -0.99 -1.87 19.95
C ILE A 102 -0.52 -2.35 18.58
N LYS A 103 -1.32 -3.22 17.97
CA LYS A 103 -1.12 -3.70 16.61
C LYS A 103 -2.33 -3.40 15.75
N ILE A 104 -2.07 -2.89 14.54
CA ILE A 104 -3.10 -2.68 13.54
C ILE A 104 -3.01 -3.78 12.51
N ASN A 105 -4.13 -4.41 12.22
CA ASN A 105 -4.20 -5.51 11.27
C ASN A 105 -4.83 -5.01 9.97
N ILE A 106 -4.09 -5.12 8.87
CA ILE A 106 -4.58 -4.80 7.53
C ILE A 106 -4.74 -6.10 6.74
N TYR A 107 -5.88 -6.19 6.06
CA TYR A 107 -6.22 -7.31 5.18
C TYR A 107 -6.44 -6.80 3.77
N PHE A 108 -5.66 -7.29 2.82
CA PHE A 108 -5.89 -7.08 1.39
C PHE A 108 -6.63 -8.28 0.83
N LEU A 109 -7.71 -8.01 0.09
CA LEU A 109 -8.57 -9.00 -0.53
C LEU A 109 -8.60 -8.75 -2.03
N ASN A 110 -8.26 -9.77 -2.83
CA ASN A 110 -8.28 -9.68 -4.30
C ASN A 110 -7.58 -8.43 -4.82
N SER A 111 -6.36 -8.19 -4.33
CA SER A 111 -5.62 -6.96 -4.59
C SER A 111 -4.59 -7.17 -5.68
N SER A 112 -4.47 -6.19 -6.56
CA SER A 112 -3.38 -6.11 -7.52
C SER A 112 -2.69 -4.76 -7.41
N MET A 113 -1.36 -4.75 -7.42
CA MET A 113 -0.54 -3.55 -7.19
C MET A 113 0.58 -3.48 -8.23
N GLU A 114 0.88 -2.27 -8.69
CA GLU A 114 1.90 -2.01 -9.71
C GLU A 114 2.54 -0.65 -9.46
N ALA A 115 3.87 -0.59 -9.50
CA ALA A 115 4.69 0.62 -9.43
C ALA A 115 5.79 0.58 -10.51
N PHE A 116 6.49 1.71 -10.73
CA PHE A 116 7.60 1.83 -11.67
C PHE A 116 7.27 1.37 -13.10
N ARG A 117 6.14 1.86 -13.63
CA ARG A 117 5.73 1.57 -15.02
C ARG A 117 6.72 2.16 -16.02
N LEU A 118 7.15 1.33 -16.97
CA LEU A 118 7.88 1.76 -18.16
C LEU A 118 6.90 2.49 -19.12
N GLU A 119 7.30 3.65 -19.64
CA GLU A 119 6.41 4.65 -20.26
C GLU A 119 5.55 4.19 -21.46
N ASN A 120 4.51 5.00 -21.76
CA ASN A 120 3.50 4.94 -22.86
C ASN A 120 2.25 4.06 -22.70
N ARG A 121 1.77 3.77 -21.47
CA ARG A 121 0.53 3.01 -21.28
C ARG A 121 -0.42 3.63 -20.25
N SER A 122 -1.68 3.81 -20.64
CA SER A 122 -2.75 4.40 -19.83
C SER A 122 -3.61 3.39 -19.05
N GLU A 123 -3.44 2.09 -19.29
CA GLU A 123 -4.31 1.04 -18.74
C GLU A 123 -3.56 0.09 -17.79
N PHE A 124 -4.31 -0.51 -16.85
CA PHE A 124 -3.83 -1.50 -15.89
C PHE A 124 -3.65 -2.86 -16.59
N MET A 125 -2.44 -3.44 -16.54
CA MET A 125 -2.05 -4.62 -17.33
C MET A 125 -2.43 -5.99 -16.73
N GLY A 126 -3.28 -6.04 -15.69
CA GLY A 126 -3.59 -7.28 -14.96
C GLY A 126 -3.89 -8.49 -15.85
N LEU A 127 -2.85 -9.29 -16.13
CA LEU A 127 -2.81 -10.64 -16.71
C LEU A 127 -1.37 -11.17 -16.52
N GLY A 128 -1.18 -12.04 -15.54
CA GLY A 128 0.13 -12.44 -15.03
C GLY A 128 -0.04 -13.58 -14.05
N GLU A 129 0.02 -14.79 -14.58
CA GLU A 129 -0.19 -16.04 -13.85
C GLU A 129 0.85 -16.26 -12.75
N CYS A 130 0.37 -16.83 -11.64
CA CYS A 130 1.17 -17.15 -10.47
C CYS A 130 2.13 -18.31 -10.77
N THR A 131 3.44 -18.04 -10.82
CA THR A 131 4.45 -19.09 -10.58
C THR A 131 5.05 -18.91 -9.20
N ASN A 132 4.73 -19.84 -8.31
CA ASN A 132 5.31 -19.99 -6.98
C ASN A 132 6.85 -19.99 -7.06
N ILE A 133 7.52 -18.91 -6.65
CA ILE A 133 8.94 -18.95 -6.34
C ILE A 133 9.08 -19.24 -4.85
N LYS A 134 9.34 -20.52 -4.56
CA LYS A 134 9.83 -20.97 -3.26
C LYS A 134 11.35 -20.70 -3.26
N LEU A 135 11.83 -19.77 -2.44
CA LEU A 135 13.26 -19.66 -2.16
C LEU A 135 13.55 -20.44 -0.86
N LEU A 136 14.56 -21.32 -0.98
CA LEU A 136 15.08 -22.23 0.03
C LEU A 136 15.75 -21.49 1.18
#